data_AF-A0AA38F5U6-F1
#
_entry.id   AF-A0AA38F5U6-F1
#
_cell.length_a   1.000
_cell.length_b   1.000
_cell.length_c   1.000
_cell.angle_alpha   90.00
_cell.angle_beta   90.00
_cell.angle_gamma   90.00
#
_symmetry.space_group_name_H-M   'P 1'
#
loop_
_entity.id
_entity.type
_entity.pdbx_description
1 polymer ?
#
loop_
_entity_poly.entity_id
_entity_poly.type
_entity_poly.pdbx_seq_one_letter_code
_entity_poly.pdbx_strand_id
1 'polypeptide(L)'
;YPYSFMTANAGKAAAKEYDYIIVGGGSAGCPLAATLSQHYSVLVVERGDSPYGNPDVENTNGLFKILLGADDYPYVAQRFVTEDEVQLARARVLGGGTAINGAFYSRASIDFIRKMKWDEKLVNESYEWVEKLNVFKPEKLSPWNADVRDGLLEAGVLPYNGYTLDHVDGTKISASTFDNNGTRHTAADLLKYANPKNIVVLLNSTVSKILFNLESGNIKAACVELTSDVDGLSYHVLINQLSHKSEVILSAGSIGSPQLLLLSGIAPSQQLRELNITVLLDSPSIGKGIEDPPLSLVIVESPKPLPFGITQ
;
A
#
# COMPACT_ATOMS: atom_id res chain seq x y z
N TYR A 1 1.83 15.07 13.77
CA TYR A 1 2.44 13.92 13.07
C TYR A 1 3.76 13.55 13.72
N PRO A 2 4.13 12.26 13.79
CA PRO A 2 5.38 11.83 14.43
C PRO A 2 6.64 12.29 13.67
N TYR A 3 6.51 12.60 12.37
CA TYR A 3 7.60 13.11 11.55
C TYR A 3 7.37 14.58 11.17
N SER A 4 8.43 15.40 11.23
CA SER A 4 8.39 16.83 10.93
C SER A 4 8.15 17.15 9.44
N PHE A 5 8.37 16.18 8.55
CA PHE A 5 8.15 16.29 7.11
C PHE A 5 6.72 15.95 6.66
N MET A 6 5.83 15.57 7.59
CA MET A 6 4.42 15.33 7.30
C MET A 6 3.61 16.63 7.40
N THR A 7 2.70 16.84 6.46
CA THR A 7 1.82 18.01 6.44
C THR A 7 0.50 17.70 5.75
N ALA A 8 -0.55 18.47 6.09
CA ALA A 8 -1.80 18.51 5.32
C ALA A 8 -1.98 19.86 4.59
N ASN A 9 -0.94 20.70 4.56
CA ASN A 9 -0.96 21.99 3.88
C ASN A 9 -0.51 21.81 2.42
N ALA A 10 -1.48 21.62 1.51
CA ALA A 10 -1.22 21.44 0.09
C ALA A 10 -0.55 22.65 -0.56
N GLY A 11 -0.91 23.88 -0.16
CA GLY A 11 -0.27 25.10 -0.67
C GLY A 11 1.24 25.15 -0.39
N LYS A 12 1.67 24.71 0.80
CA LYS A 12 3.10 24.60 1.15
C LYS A 12 3.82 23.54 0.31
N ALA A 13 3.15 22.43 0.01
CA ALA A 13 3.71 21.38 -0.83
C ALA A 13 3.82 21.83 -2.29
N ALA A 14 2.81 22.51 -2.82
CA ALA A 14 2.73 23.01 -4.20
C ALA A 14 3.64 24.22 -4.48
N ALA A 15 4.13 24.91 -3.45
CA ALA A 15 5.08 26.02 -3.59
C ALA A 15 6.51 25.58 -3.97
N LYS A 16 6.74 24.29 -4.22
CA LYS A 16 8.04 23.70 -4.56
C LYS A 16 7.93 22.76 -5.75
N GLU A 17 9.06 22.53 -6.39
CA GLU A 17 9.24 21.44 -7.35
C GLU A 17 9.95 20.26 -6.68
N TYR A 18 9.73 19.06 -7.20
CA TYR A 18 10.33 17.83 -6.67
C TYR A 18 10.93 17.00 -7.80
N ASP A 19 12.03 16.32 -7.52
CA ASP A 19 12.60 15.33 -8.45
C ASP A 19 11.64 14.15 -8.60
N TYR A 20 11.02 13.69 -7.51
CA TYR A 20 10.04 12.60 -7.56
C TYR A 20 8.73 12.97 -6.88
N ILE A 21 7.63 12.69 -7.54
CA ILE A 21 6.28 12.77 -6.97
C ILE A 21 5.71 11.36 -6.93
N ILE A 22 5.51 10.82 -5.73
CA ILE A 22 4.92 9.50 -5.50
C ILE A 22 3.45 9.70 -5.16
N VAL A 23 2.57 9.18 -6.01
CA VAL A 23 1.12 9.22 -5.80
C VAL A 23 0.68 7.96 -5.06
N GLY A 24 0.32 8.10 -3.79
CA GLY A 24 -0.06 7.03 -2.88
C GLY A 24 1.05 6.67 -1.90
N GLY A 25 0.83 6.97 -0.63
CA GLY A 25 1.72 6.62 0.49
C GLY A 25 1.41 5.24 1.05
N GLY A 26 1.30 4.23 0.17
CA GLY A 26 0.91 2.86 0.53
C GLY A 26 2.08 1.92 0.81
N SER A 27 1.81 0.60 0.72
CA SER A 27 2.78 -0.46 0.98
C SER A 27 4.08 -0.33 0.18
N ALA A 28 3.99 0.07 -1.09
CA ALA A 28 5.16 0.31 -1.95
C ALA A 28 5.61 1.79 -1.94
N GLY A 29 4.67 2.74 -1.76
CA GLY A 29 4.97 4.16 -1.84
C GLY A 29 5.86 4.67 -0.71
N CYS A 30 5.59 4.25 0.53
CA CYS A 30 6.41 4.64 1.69
C CYS A 30 7.88 4.20 1.60
N PRO A 31 8.21 2.90 1.38
CA PRO A 31 9.61 2.48 1.27
C PRO A 31 10.32 3.08 0.05
N LEU A 32 9.61 3.24 -1.08
CA LEU A 32 10.13 3.93 -2.26
C LEU A 32 10.52 5.36 -1.93
N ALA A 33 9.64 6.10 -1.23
CA ALA A 33 9.91 7.48 -0.83
C ALA A 33 11.12 7.58 0.10
N ALA A 34 11.20 6.69 1.10
CA ALA A 34 12.34 6.63 2.01
C ALA A 34 13.67 6.41 1.26
N THR A 35 13.65 5.52 0.26
CA THR A 35 14.81 5.21 -0.59
C THR A 35 15.22 6.40 -1.46
N LEU A 36 14.29 6.98 -2.22
CA LEU A 36 14.58 8.10 -3.13
C LEU A 36 15.02 9.36 -2.37
N SER A 37 14.45 9.60 -1.19
CA SER A 37 14.77 10.79 -0.37
C SER A 37 16.24 10.85 0.06
N GLN A 38 17.00 9.74 0.03
CA GLN A 38 18.42 9.74 0.37
C GLN A 38 19.23 10.68 -0.52
N HIS A 39 18.81 10.85 -1.77
CA HIS A 39 19.58 11.59 -2.78
C HIS A 39 18.77 12.65 -3.54
N TYR A 40 17.44 12.61 -3.46
CA TYR A 40 16.57 13.45 -4.28
C TYR A 40 15.45 14.09 -3.47
N SER A 41 14.89 15.18 -3.98
CA SER A 41 13.69 15.79 -3.42
C SER A 41 12.45 14.97 -3.78
N VAL A 42 11.67 14.57 -2.77
CA VAL A 42 10.53 13.66 -2.90
C VAL A 42 9.28 14.27 -2.28
N LEU A 43 8.18 14.26 -3.03
CA LEU A 43 6.84 14.46 -2.50
C LEU A 43 6.09 13.14 -2.52
N VAL A 44 5.51 12.74 -1.39
CA VAL A 44 4.47 11.70 -1.33
C VAL A 44 3.13 12.39 -1.18
N VAL A 45 2.15 12.04 -2.02
CA VAL A 45 0.77 12.52 -1.91
C VAL A 45 -0.13 11.36 -1.52
N GLU A 46 -0.75 11.45 -0.35
CA GLU A 46 -1.67 10.45 0.20
C GLU A 46 -3.06 11.07 0.42
N ARG A 47 -4.08 10.37 -0.06
CA ARG A 47 -5.49 10.81 0.02
C ARG A 47 -6.12 10.56 1.39
N GLY A 48 -5.51 9.72 2.21
CA GLY A 48 -5.90 9.44 3.58
C GLY A 48 -5.14 10.27 4.61
N ASP A 49 -5.56 10.11 5.86
CA ASP A 49 -4.89 10.73 7.00
C ASP A 49 -3.72 9.85 7.51
N SER A 50 -3.07 10.32 8.57
CA SER A 50 -2.02 9.62 9.29
C SER A 50 -2.55 8.38 10.03
N PRO A 51 -1.84 7.22 10.03
CA PRO A 51 -2.21 6.07 10.86
C PRO A 51 -1.92 6.32 12.35
N TYR A 52 -1.00 7.24 12.66
CA TYR A 52 -0.51 7.49 14.00
C TYR A 52 -1.54 8.19 14.89
N GLY A 53 -1.73 7.68 16.10
CA GLY A 53 -2.73 8.13 17.05
C GLY A 53 -4.13 7.56 16.81
N ASN A 54 -4.30 6.69 15.80
CA ASN A 54 -5.54 5.97 15.58
C ASN A 54 -5.46 4.56 16.22
N PRO A 55 -6.13 4.33 17.38
CA PRO A 55 -6.06 3.05 18.07
C PRO A 55 -6.66 1.90 17.27
N ASP A 56 -7.56 2.18 16.33
CA ASP A 56 -8.16 1.15 15.47
C ASP A 56 -7.13 0.61 14.46
N VAL A 57 -6.18 1.45 14.04
CA VAL A 57 -5.07 1.05 13.14
C VAL A 57 -3.93 0.43 13.95
N GLU A 58 -3.53 1.08 15.04
CA GLU A 58 -2.34 0.74 15.81
C GLU A 58 -2.47 -0.55 16.62
N ASN A 59 -3.70 -0.99 16.96
CA ASN A 59 -3.90 -2.14 17.83
C ASN A 59 -4.54 -3.34 17.11
N THR A 60 -4.07 -4.55 17.41
CA THR A 60 -4.65 -5.81 16.92
C THR A 60 -6.17 -5.90 17.04
N ASN A 61 -6.73 -5.39 18.14
CA ASN A 61 -8.17 -5.40 18.40
C ASN A 61 -8.98 -4.49 17.46
N GLY A 62 -8.33 -3.52 16.82
CA GLY A 62 -8.97 -2.57 15.92
C GLY A 62 -9.30 -3.15 14.54
N LEU A 63 -8.67 -4.27 14.14
CA LEU A 63 -8.84 -4.83 12.79
C LEU A 63 -10.31 -5.17 12.47
N PHE A 64 -11.04 -5.80 13.39
CA PHE A 64 -12.45 -6.09 13.14
C PHE A 64 -13.30 -4.84 13.06
N LYS A 65 -12.99 -3.81 13.84
CA LYS A 65 -13.68 -2.53 13.74
C LYS A 65 -13.42 -1.90 12.37
N ILE A 66 -12.19 -2.00 11.85
CA ILE A 66 -11.85 -1.53 10.51
C ILE A 66 -12.60 -2.30 9.41
N LEU A 67 -12.68 -3.62 9.52
CA LEU A 67 -13.30 -4.46 8.50
C LEU A 67 -14.84 -4.45 8.57
N LEU A 68 -15.42 -4.36 9.78
CA LEU A 68 -16.85 -4.50 10.03
C LEU A 68 -17.57 -3.18 10.38
N GLY A 69 -16.85 -2.11 10.71
CA GLY A 69 -17.43 -0.81 11.11
C GLY A 69 -18.26 -0.14 10.00
N ALA A 70 -19.19 0.74 10.33
CA ALA A 70 -19.97 1.47 9.31
C ALA A 70 -19.07 2.45 8.51
N ASP A 71 -19.46 2.74 7.25
CA ASP A 71 -18.78 3.68 6.35
C ASP A 71 -19.00 5.15 6.76
N ASP A 72 -18.64 5.52 7.98
CA ASP A 72 -18.65 6.92 8.41
C ASP A 72 -17.34 7.59 7.97
N TYR A 73 -17.47 8.50 7.01
CA TYR A 73 -16.35 9.26 6.46
C TYR A 73 -15.77 10.25 7.49
N PRO A 74 -14.43 10.42 7.59
CA PRO A 74 -13.38 9.70 6.87
C PRO A 74 -12.90 8.45 7.64
N TYR A 75 -13.18 7.27 7.07
CA TYR A 75 -12.68 6.00 7.59
C TYR A 75 -11.40 5.56 6.87
N VAL A 76 -10.49 4.89 7.60
CA VAL A 76 -9.18 4.42 7.08
C VAL A 76 -9.31 3.29 6.04
N ALA A 77 -10.50 2.68 5.94
CA ALA A 77 -10.88 1.73 4.91
C ALA A 77 -12.04 2.30 4.09
N GLN A 78 -11.89 2.30 2.78
CA GLN A 78 -12.95 2.61 1.82
C GLN A 78 -13.52 1.30 1.29
N ARG A 79 -14.80 1.03 1.57
CA ARG A 79 -15.51 -0.10 0.99
C ARG A 79 -15.95 0.14 -0.44
N PHE A 80 -16.08 -0.95 -1.17
CA PHE A 80 -16.68 -1.00 -2.50
C PHE A 80 -17.24 -2.40 -2.75
N VAL A 81 -18.07 -2.53 -3.78
CA VAL A 81 -18.63 -3.80 -4.21
C VAL A 81 -18.18 -4.03 -5.64
N THR A 82 -17.71 -5.24 -5.96
CA THR A 82 -17.34 -5.61 -7.33
C THR A 82 -18.58 -5.78 -8.21
N GLU A 83 -18.39 -5.87 -9.52
CA GLU A 83 -19.49 -6.19 -10.44
C GLU A 83 -20.07 -7.60 -10.18
N ASP A 84 -19.27 -8.49 -9.58
CA ASP A 84 -19.68 -9.83 -9.12
C ASP A 84 -20.32 -9.82 -7.72
N GLU A 85 -20.74 -8.64 -7.23
CA GLU A 85 -21.40 -8.44 -5.93
C GLU A 85 -20.55 -8.82 -4.70
N VAL A 86 -19.22 -8.87 -4.85
CA VAL A 86 -18.30 -9.16 -3.74
C VAL A 86 -17.97 -7.86 -3.00
N GLN A 87 -18.26 -7.82 -1.70
CA GLN A 87 -17.91 -6.67 -0.86
C GLN A 87 -16.43 -6.71 -0.50
N LEU A 88 -15.71 -5.65 -0.85
CA LEU A 88 -14.28 -5.48 -0.60
C LEU A 88 -14.00 -4.13 0.08
N ALA A 89 -12.76 -3.97 0.55
CA ALA A 89 -12.28 -2.71 1.09
C ALA A 89 -10.86 -2.41 0.59
N ARG A 90 -10.55 -1.13 0.40
CA ARG A 90 -9.20 -0.63 0.12
C ARG A 90 -8.80 0.44 1.12
N ALA A 91 -7.51 0.54 1.42
CA ALA A 91 -7.02 1.53 2.37
C ALA A 91 -7.20 2.98 1.87
N ARG A 92 -7.39 3.88 2.83
CA ARG A 92 -7.38 5.34 2.68
C ARG A 92 -6.69 5.94 3.90
N VAL A 93 -5.42 5.62 4.05
CA VAL A 93 -4.57 6.04 5.17
C VAL A 93 -3.12 5.89 4.74
N LEU A 94 -2.21 6.73 5.24
CA LEU A 94 -0.78 6.53 5.04
C LEU A 94 -0.35 5.16 5.59
N GLY A 95 0.51 4.46 4.85
CA GLY A 95 0.83 3.04 5.03
C GLY A 95 -0.02 2.11 4.16
N GLY A 96 -1.16 2.60 3.63
CA GLY A 96 -2.01 1.86 2.69
C GLY A 96 -2.52 0.54 3.28
N GLY A 97 -2.55 -0.52 2.46
CA GLY A 97 -3.08 -1.82 2.85
C GLY A 97 -2.45 -2.41 4.11
N THR A 98 -1.18 -2.09 4.40
CA THR A 98 -0.50 -2.55 5.63
C THR A 98 -1.13 -2.03 6.93
N ALA A 99 -1.88 -0.91 6.86
CA ALA A 99 -2.58 -0.33 8.00
C ALA A 99 -3.89 -1.06 8.34
N ILE A 100 -4.45 -1.84 7.39
CA ILE A 100 -5.79 -2.44 7.54
C ILE A 100 -5.82 -3.95 7.27
N ASN A 101 -4.69 -4.58 6.95
CA ASN A 101 -4.62 -6.00 6.62
C ASN A 101 -4.55 -6.91 7.87
N GLY A 102 -4.58 -8.24 7.63
CA GLY A 102 -4.40 -9.27 8.65
C GLY A 102 -2.96 -9.47 9.16
N ALA A 103 -2.02 -8.60 8.79
CA ALA A 103 -0.65 -8.53 9.30
C ALA A 103 0.25 -9.78 9.13
N PHE A 104 -0.20 -10.84 8.45
CA PHE A 104 0.66 -11.96 8.11
C PHE A 104 1.77 -11.51 7.15
N TYR A 105 3.03 -11.85 7.46
CA TYR A 105 4.19 -11.54 6.63
C TYR A 105 4.82 -12.80 6.07
N SER A 106 5.06 -12.82 4.75
CA SER A 106 5.84 -13.86 4.06
C SER A 106 6.59 -13.21 2.91
N ARG A 107 7.82 -13.68 2.65
CA ARG A 107 8.54 -13.41 1.40
C ARG A 107 7.85 -14.11 0.24
N ALA A 108 8.07 -13.60 -0.98
CA ALA A 108 7.65 -14.28 -2.19
C ALA A 108 8.47 -15.57 -2.41
N SER A 109 7.96 -16.51 -3.19
CA SER A 109 8.71 -17.72 -3.52
C SER A 109 9.91 -17.39 -4.41
N ILE A 110 11.00 -18.14 -4.26
CA ILE A 110 12.19 -17.96 -5.08
C ILE A 110 11.89 -18.17 -6.58
N ASP A 111 10.96 -19.07 -6.89
CA ASP A 111 10.53 -19.33 -8.27
C ASP A 111 9.80 -18.13 -8.87
N PHE A 112 9.01 -17.40 -8.07
CA PHE A 112 8.42 -16.15 -8.50
C PHE A 112 9.49 -15.09 -8.80
N ILE A 113 10.47 -14.91 -7.91
CA ILE A 113 11.56 -13.96 -8.11
C ILE A 113 12.34 -14.27 -9.40
N ARG A 114 12.67 -15.55 -9.63
CA ARG A 114 13.35 -16.02 -10.85
C ARG A 114 12.50 -15.82 -12.10
N LYS A 115 11.21 -16.13 -12.03
CA LYS A 115 10.25 -15.92 -13.13
C LYS A 115 10.20 -14.44 -13.55
N MET A 116 10.23 -13.53 -12.57
CA MET A 116 10.25 -12.09 -12.80
C MET A 116 11.62 -11.56 -13.25
N LYS A 117 12.67 -12.39 -13.24
CA LYS A 117 14.05 -12.03 -13.60
C LYS A 117 14.59 -10.87 -12.77
N TRP A 118 14.21 -10.81 -11.50
CA TRP A 118 14.71 -9.80 -10.57
C TRP A 118 16.08 -10.20 -10.03
N ASP A 119 16.87 -9.20 -9.63
CA ASP A 119 18.13 -9.42 -8.92
C ASP A 119 17.84 -10.02 -7.54
N GLU A 120 18.07 -11.32 -7.40
CA GLU A 120 17.81 -12.07 -6.16
C GLU A 120 18.53 -11.46 -4.95
N LYS A 121 19.74 -10.91 -5.15
CA LYS A 121 20.51 -10.30 -4.06
C LYS A 121 19.84 -9.02 -3.59
N LEU A 122 19.50 -8.13 -4.52
CA LEU A 122 18.83 -6.86 -4.17
C LEU A 122 17.45 -7.09 -3.56
N VAL A 123 16.72 -8.11 -4.02
CA VAL A 123 15.44 -8.51 -3.43
C VAL A 123 15.64 -8.95 -1.97
N ASN A 124 16.63 -9.80 -1.70
CA ASN A 124 16.91 -10.24 -0.33
C ASN A 124 17.34 -9.09 0.58
N GLU A 125 18.20 -8.20 0.11
CA GLU A 125 18.61 -6.99 0.84
C GLU A 125 17.39 -6.08 1.15
N SER A 126 16.44 -5.99 0.22
CA SER A 126 15.21 -5.23 0.40
C SER A 126 14.27 -5.87 1.44
N TYR A 127 14.13 -7.20 1.42
CA TYR A 127 13.38 -7.92 2.46
C TYR A 127 13.98 -7.68 3.84
N GLU A 128 15.29 -7.88 3.99
CA GLU A 128 15.99 -7.65 5.26
C GLU A 128 15.88 -6.20 5.74
N TRP A 129 15.84 -5.23 4.82
CA TRP A 129 15.65 -3.83 5.16
C TRP A 129 14.27 -3.55 5.76
N VAL A 130 13.20 -4.13 5.19
CA VAL A 130 11.83 -4.01 5.74
C VAL A 130 11.70 -4.77 7.06
N GLU A 131 12.25 -5.99 7.11
CA GLU A 131 12.12 -6.90 8.26
C GLU A 131 12.71 -6.34 9.55
N LYS A 132 13.77 -5.52 9.45
CA LYS A 132 14.40 -4.85 10.60
C LYS A 132 13.46 -3.98 11.42
N LEU A 133 12.41 -3.44 10.81
CA LEU A 133 11.50 -2.50 11.46
C LEU A 133 10.09 -3.05 11.63
N ASN A 134 9.58 -3.76 10.63
CA ASN A 134 8.15 -4.02 10.51
C ASN A 134 7.75 -5.47 10.76
N VAL A 135 8.69 -6.39 10.96
CA VAL A 135 8.41 -7.83 10.94
C VAL A 135 8.87 -8.48 12.24
N PHE A 136 7.93 -9.13 12.93
CA PHE A 136 8.14 -9.69 14.25
C PHE A 136 7.84 -11.18 14.26
N LYS A 137 8.79 -11.95 14.80
CA LYS A 137 8.56 -13.36 15.09
C LYS A 137 7.63 -13.48 16.31
N PRO A 138 6.51 -14.21 16.21
CA PRO A 138 5.67 -14.46 17.38
C PRO A 138 6.46 -15.25 18.43
N GLU A 139 6.49 -14.76 19.67
CA GLU A 139 7.15 -15.45 20.79
C GLU A 139 6.44 -16.75 21.17
N LYS A 140 5.11 -16.74 21.08
CA LYS A 140 4.23 -17.87 21.37
C LYS A 140 3.08 -17.86 20.39
N LEU A 141 2.64 -19.05 19.97
CA LEU A 141 1.37 -19.19 19.29
C LEU A 141 0.24 -19.12 20.32
N SER A 142 -0.88 -18.49 19.97
CA SER A 142 -2.12 -18.74 20.70
C SER A 142 -2.50 -20.22 20.64
N PRO A 143 -3.30 -20.71 21.62
CA PRO A 143 -3.86 -22.05 21.56
C PRO A 143 -4.55 -22.36 20.23
N TRP A 144 -5.33 -21.40 19.72
CA TRP A 144 -6.01 -21.54 18.43
C TRP A 144 -5.03 -21.75 17.26
N ASN A 145 -3.99 -20.92 17.14
CA ASN A 145 -3.01 -21.08 16.06
C ASN A 145 -2.19 -22.37 16.18
N ALA A 146 -1.94 -22.84 17.41
CA ALA A 146 -1.30 -24.13 17.63
C ALA A 146 -2.20 -25.30 17.20
N ASP A 147 -3.49 -25.26 17.52
CA ASP A 147 -4.47 -26.27 17.11
C ASP A 147 -4.67 -26.28 15.60
N VAL A 148 -4.73 -25.11 14.95
CA VAL A 148 -4.79 -25.01 13.47
C VAL A 148 -3.53 -25.61 12.83
N ARG A 149 -2.33 -25.32 13.37
CA ARG A 149 -1.09 -25.95 12.90
C ARG A 149 -1.17 -27.46 13.00
N ASP A 150 -1.58 -28.00 14.14
CA ASP A 150 -1.62 -29.44 14.38
C ASP A 150 -2.67 -30.14 13.50
N GLY A 151 -3.84 -29.51 13.33
CA GLY A 151 -4.88 -29.99 12.41
C GLY A 151 -4.44 -29.99 10.94
N LEU A 152 -3.69 -28.98 10.49
CA LEU A 152 -3.12 -28.96 9.13
C LEU A 152 -2.14 -30.13 8.91
N LEU A 153 -1.32 -30.44 9.91
CA LEU A 153 -0.40 -31.57 9.86
C LEU A 153 -1.14 -32.91 9.86
N GLU A 154 -2.17 -33.06 10.69
CA GLU A 154 -3.04 -34.25 10.71
C GLU A 154 -3.76 -34.46 9.39
N ALA A 155 -4.19 -33.36 8.73
CA ALA A 155 -4.82 -33.39 7.41
C ALA A 155 -3.83 -33.65 6.24
N GLY A 156 -2.53 -33.78 6.52
CA GLY A 156 -1.52 -34.10 5.51
C GLY A 156 -0.89 -32.90 4.80
N VAL A 157 -1.06 -31.68 5.32
CA VAL A 157 -0.40 -30.46 4.79
C VAL A 157 1.06 -30.43 5.25
N LEU A 158 1.88 -31.26 4.62
CA LEU A 158 3.27 -31.54 4.97
C LEU A 158 4.24 -30.91 3.96
N PRO A 159 5.52 -30.69 4.34
CA PRO A 159 6.12 -30.93 5.65
C PRO A 159 5.78 -29.83 6.68
N TYR A 160 6.16 -30.06 7.95
CA TYR A 160 6.23 -28.98 8.92
C TYR A 160 7.56 -28.23 8.78
N ASN A 161 7.50 -26.96 8.35
CA ASN A 161 8.68 -26.13 8.06
C ASN A 161 9.16 -25.31 9.26
N GLY A 162 8.55 -25.45 10.44
CA GLY A 162 8.89 -24.63 11.60
C GLY A 162 8.61 -23.15 11.38
N TYR A 163 9.48 -22.28 11.88
CA TYR A 163 9.41 -20.84 11.63
C TYR A 163 10.22 -20.47 10.39
N THR A 164 9.56 -19.87 9.40
CA THR A 164 10.22 -19.33 8.20
C THR A 164 9.42 -18.18 7.60
N LEU A 165 10.13 -17.21 7.03
CA LEU A 165 9.55 -16.12 6.25
C LEU A 165 9.31 -16.54 4.80
N ASP A 166 9.99 -17.59 4.32
CA ASP A 166 9.93 -18.01 2.92
C ASP A 166 8.57 -18.62 2.60
N HIS A 167 8.06 -18.35 1.40
CA HIS A 167 6.91 -19.06 0.87
C HIS A 167 7.33 -20.45 0.40
N VAL A 168 6.86 -21.48 1.10
CA VAL A 168 7.22 -22.89 0.92
C VAL A 168 5.98 -23.77 1.04
N ASP A 169 6.01 -24.92 0.37
CA ASP A 169 4.96 -25.93 0.48
C ASP A 169 4.90 -26.52 1.90
N GLY A 170 3.70 -26.84 2.36
CA GLY A 170 3.44 -27.44 3.67
C GLY A 170 3.01 -26.42 4.74
N THR A 171 3.13 -26.83 6.01
CA THR A 171 2.70 -26.03 7.16
C THR A 171 3.87 -25.26 7.75
N LYS A 172 3.69 -23.97 8.02
CA LYS A 172 4.71 -23.10 8.63
C LYS A 172 4.14 -22.15 9.67
N ILE A 173 5.01 -21.68 10.55
CA ILE A 173 4.81 -20.47 11.35
C ILE A 173 5.56 -19.35 10.64
N SER A 174 4.92 -18.20 10.43
CA SER A 174 5.58 -17.04 9.85
C SER A 174 5.55 -15.85 10.79
N ALA A 175 6.02 -14.70 10.31
CA ALA A 175 6.03 -13.48 11.09
C ALA A 175 4.74 -12.68 10.95
N SER A 176 4.60 -11.71 11.83
CA SER A 176 3.52 -10.74 11.82
C SER A 176 4.07 -9.33 11.71
N THR A 177 3.30 -8.41 11.14
CA THR A 177 3.55 -6.96 11.26
C THR A 177 2.87 -6.36 12.50
N PHE A 178 2.31 -7.20 13.38
CA PHE A 178 2.08 -6.85 14.78
C PHE A 178 3.26 -7.32 15.62
N ASP A 179 3.73 -6.47 16.53
CA ASP A 179 4.72 -6.89 17.52
C ASP A 179 4.08 -7.71 18.66
N ASN A 180 4.92 -8.22 19.56
CA ASN A 180 4.49 -9.05 20.68
C ASN A 180 3.61 -8.31 21.70
N ASN A 181 3.55 -6.97 21.65
CA ASN A 181 2.64 -6.16 22.46
C ASN A 181 1.29 -5.91 21.77
N GLY A 182 1.10 -6.42 20.56
CA GLY A 182 -0.12 -6.21 19.77
C GLY A 182 -0.16 -4.85 19.07
N THR A 183 0.97 -4.17 18.92
CA THR A 183 1.08 -2.92 18.17
C THR A 183 1.39 -3.19 16.70
N ARG A 184 0.63 -2.56 15.79
CA ARG A 184 0.82 -2.66 14.35
C ARG A 184 1.99 -1.79 13.91
N HIS A 185 2.83 -2.35 13.05
CA HIS A 185 3.87 -1.62 12.31
C HIS A 185 3.52 -1.60 10.82
N THR A 186 3.23 -0.41 10.29
CA THR A 186 2.76 -0.21 8.91
C THR A 186 3.89 0.22 8.00
N ALA A 187 3.69 0.18 6.68
CA ALA A 187 4.66 0.70 5.73
C ALA A 187 5.02 2.18 5.97
N ALA A 188 4.15 2.96 6.64
CA ALA A 188 4.47 4.34 7.04
C ALA A 188 5.69 4.41 7.97
N ASP A 189 5.95 3.40 8.80
CA ASP A 189 7.07 3.39 9.74
C ASP A 189 8.43 3.36 9.04
N LEU A 190 8.47 2.80 7.82
CA LEU A 190 9.67 2.79 6.97
C LEU A 190 10.10 4.20 6.56
N LEU A 191 9.22 5.21 6.65
CA LEU A 191 9.58 6.63 6.48
C LEU A 191 10.53 7.13 7.57
N LYS A 192 10.71 6.39 8.68
CA LYS A 192 11.79 6.63 9.65
C LYS A 192 13.18 6.64 8.99
N TYR A 193 13.36 5.87 7.92
CA TYR A 193 14.61 5.83 7.18
C TYR A 193 14.76 6.96 6.17
N ALA A 194 13.71 7.77 5.92
CA ALA A 194 13.76 8.87 4.98
C ALA A 194 14.69 10.00 5.46
N ASN A 195 15.30 10.71 4.51
CA ASN A 195 16.02 11.93 4.84
C ASN A 195 15.02 13.09 5.04
N PRO A 196 14.85 13.61 6.27
CA PRO A 196 13.80 14.59 6.57
C PRO A 196 13.99 15.94 5.88
N LYS A 197 15.18 16.22 5.31
CA LYS A 197 15.44 17.44 4.54
C LYS A 197 14.96 17.36 3.09
N ASN A 198 14.78 16.14 2.59
CA ASN A 198 14.56 15.86 1.18
C ASN A 198 13.16 15.34 0.89
N ILE A 199 12.34 15.08 1.90
CA ILE A 199 11.00 14.52 1.73
C ILE A 199 9.93 15.46 2.27
N VAL A 200 8.77 15.46 1.60
CA VAL A 200 7.50 15.96 2.12
C VAL A 200 6.47 14.86 1.96
N VAL A 201 5.68 14.61 3.00
CA VAL A 201 4.51 13.70 2.92
C VAL A 201 3.26 14.54 3.11
N LEU A 202 2.51 14.72 2.02
CA LEU A 202 1.26 15.46 1.98
C LEU A 202 0.09 14.49 2.19
N LEU A 203 -0.62 14.67 3.30
CA LEU A 203 -1.80 13.89 3.69
C LEU A 203 -3.09 14.60 3.26
N ASN A 204 -4.21 13.87 3.30
CA ASN A 204 -5.55 14.39 3.02
C ASN A 204 -5.61 15.14 1.68
N SER A 205 -4.94 14.61 0.66
CA SER A 205 -4.84 15.22 -0.67
C SER A 205 -5.04 14.17 -1.75
N THR A 206 -6.07 14.35 -2.58
CA THR A 206 -6.43 13.43 -3.65
C THR A 206 -5.87 13.91 -4.97
N VAL A 207 -4.94 13.14 -5.56
CA VAL A 207 -4.47 13.40 -6.93
C VAL A 207 -5.58 13.05 -7.92
N SER A 208 -6.02 14.02 -8.71
CA SER A 208 -7.11 13.88 -9.69
C SER A 208 -6.58 13.56 -11.09
N LYS A 209 -5.39 14.08 -11.44
CA LYS A 209 -4.85 13.99 -12.80
C LYS A 209 -3.33 14.15 -12.84
N ILE A 210 -2.69 13.52 -13.82
CA ILE A 210 -1.30 13.78 -14.22
C ILE A 210 -1.35 14.61 -15.51
N LEU A 211 -0.59 15.70 -15.54
CA LEU A 211 -0.43 16.53 -16.73
C LEU A 211 0.92 16.25 -17.38
N PHE A 212 0.95 16.27 -18.71
CA PHE A 212 2.10 15.86 -19.50
C PHE A 212 2.52 16.95 -20.49
N ASN A 213 3.83 17.09 -20.68
CA ASN A 213 4.40 17.80 -21.80
C ASN A 213 4.58 16.84 -22.98
N LEU A 214 4.38 17.35 -24.19
CA LEU A 214 4.68 16.65 -25.43
C LEU A 214 6.09 17.07 -25.90
N GLU A 215 7.04 16.14 -25.83
CA GLU A 215 8.43 16.36 -26.21
C GLU A 215 8.83 15.37 -27.32
N SER A 216 9.01 15.88 -28.55
CA SER A 216 9.49 15.08 -29.70
C SER A 216 8.71 13.78 -29.96
N GLY A 217 7.39 13.79 -29.72
CA GLY A 217 6.52 12.61 -29.90
C GLY A 217 6.42 11.70 -28.67
N ASN A 218 7.17 11.98 -27.60
CA ASN A 218 7.03 11.32 -26.30
C ASN A 218 6.24 12.21 -25.33
N ILE A 219 5.51 11.57 -24.43
CA ILE A 219 4.84 12.26 -23.32
C ILE A 219 5.74 12.19 -22.08
N LYS A 220 5.92 13.32 -21.41
CA LYS A 220 6.69 13.42 -20.16
C LYS A 220 5.82 14.03 -19.08
N ALA A 221 5.71 13.38 -17.93
CA ALA A 221 4.93 13.93 -16.82
C ALA A 221 5.51 15.29 -16.39
N ALA A 222 4.64 16.27 -16.23
CA ALA A 222 5.00 17.66 -15.95
C ALA A 222 4.56 18.12 -14.56
N CYS A 223 3.37 17.71 -14.15
CA CYS A 223 2.86 17.97 -12.81
C CYS A 223 1.73 17.00 -12.47
N VAL A 224 1.39 16.97 -11.18
CA VAL A 224 0.16 16.35 -10.70
C VAL A 224 -0.82 17.42 -10.27
N GLU A 225 -2.08 17.25 -10.64
CA GLU A 225 -3.19 18.02 -10.10
C GLU A 225 -3.76 17.26 -8.89
N LEU A 226 -3.95 17.97 -7.79
CA LEU A 226 -4.53 17.42 -6.58
C LEU A 226 -5.58 18.35 -5.99
N THR A 227 -6.53 17.79 -5.26
CA THR A 227 -7.49 18.51 -4.43
C THR A 227 -7.19 18.19 -2.97
N SER A 228 -7.11 19.24 -2.14
CA SER A 228 -6.90 19.10 -0.70
C SER A 228 -8.23 18.93 0.02
N ASP A 229 -8.35 17.90 0.84
CA ASP A 229 -9.55 17.63 1.63
C ASP A 229 -9.66 18.61 2.83
N VAL A 230 -8.59 19.37 3.13
CA VAL A 230 -8.54 20.32 4.25
C VAL A 230 -9.20 21.66 3.92
N ASP A 231 -8.95 22.18 2.71
CA ASP A 231 -9.41 23.49 2.26
C ASP A 231 -10.32 23.42 1.02
N GLY A 232 -10.47 22.24 0.41
CA GLY A 232 -11.27 22.02 -0.81
C GLY A 232 -10.65 22.61 -2.07
N LEU A 233 -9.42 23.14 -2.01
CA LEU A 233 -8.78 23.81 -3.13
C LEU A 233 -7.99 22.82 -3.99
N SER A 234 -7.87 23.17 -5.28
CA SER A 234 -7.05 22.43 -6.23
C SER A 234 -5.67 23.07 -6.39
N TYR A 235 -4.65 22.24 -6.48
CA TYR A 235 -3.25 22.64 -6.59
C TYR A 235 -2.57 21.84 -7.69
N HIS A 236 -1.60 22.46 -8.37
CA HIS A 236 -0.66 21.78 -9.23
C HIS A 236 0.68 21.68 -8.53
N VAL A 237 1.23 20.47 -8.44
CA VAL A 237 2.61 20.27 -7.97
C VAL A 237 3.49 19.92 -9.15
N LEU A 238 4.44 20.79 -9.43
CA LEU A 238 5.37 20.66 -10.54
C LEU A 238 6.47 19.66 -10.22
N ILE A 239 6.86 18.89 -11.23
CA ILE A 239 8.08 18.10 -11.17
C ILE A 239 9.28 18.95 -11.61
N ASN A 240 10.46 18.71 -11.03
CA ASN A 240 11.69 19.39 -11.39
C ASN A 240 12.07 19.05 -12.83
N GLN A 241 11.80 19.98 -13.75
CA GLN A 241 12.04 19.79 -15.18
C GLN A 241 13.51 19.87 -15.58
N LEU A 242 14.38 20.41 -14.72
CA LEU A 242 15.81 20.56 -15.00
C LEU A 242 16.56 19.22 -14.91
N SER A 243 16.02 18.24 -14.20
CA SER A 243 16.59 16.90 -14.08
C SER A 243 15.90 15.93 -15.03
N HIS A 244 16.70 15.22 -15.85
CA HIS A 244 16.22 14.15 -16.72
C HIS A 244 15.83 12.87 -15.96
N LYS A 245 16.12 12.81 -14.65
CA LYS A 245 15.79 11.66 -13.79
C LYS A 245 14.48 11.86 -13.02
N SER A 246 13.85 13.02 -13.15
CA SER A 246 12.65 13.32 -12.39
C SER A 246 11.45 12.54 -12.91
N GLU A 247 10.70 11.87 -12.01
CA GLU A 247 9.56 11.04 -12.37
C GLU A 247 8.32 11.24 -11.48
N VAL A 248 7.13 11.08 -12.07
CA VAL A 248 5.89 10.83 -11.31
C VAL A 248 5.70 9.33 -11.22
N ILE A 249 5.64 8.80 -9.99
CA ILE A 249 5.53 7.36 -9.75
C ILE A 249 4.17 7.04 -9.14
N LEU A 250 3.43 6.12 -9.76
CA LEU A 250 2.12 5.70 -9.29
C LEU A 250 2.22 4.52 -8.33
N SER A 251 1.90 4.79 -7.07
CA SER A 251 1.81 3.83 -5.96
C SER A 251 0.41 3.83 -5.33
N ALA A 252 -0.62 4.18 -6.11
CA ALA A 252 -2.01 4.34 -5.68
C ALA A 252 -2.80 3.02 -5.60
N GLY A 253 -2.11 1.88 -5.67
CA GLY A 253 -2.68 0.53 -5.60
C GLY A 253 -3.32 0.05 -6.90
N SER A 254 -3.75 -1.21 -6.91
CA SER A 254 -4.33 -1.91 -8.07
C SER A 254 -5.59 -1.22 -8.63
N ILE A 255 -6.31 -0.48 -7.81
CA ILE A 255 -7.53 0.25 -8.21
C ILE A 255 -7.19 1.71 -8.55
N GLY A 256 -6.41 2.39 -7.71
CA GLY A 256 -6.15 3.83 -7.87
C GLY A 256 -5.21 4.16 -9.03
N SER A 257 -4.17 3.36 -9.26
CA SER A 257 -3.21 3.62 -10.34
C SER A 257 -3.83 3.57 -11.75
N PRO A 258 -4.58 2.51 -12.16
CA PRO A 258 -5.21 2.51 -13.47
C PRO A 258 -6.33 3.54 -13.60
N GLN A 259 -7.06 3.84 -12.52
CA GLN A 259 -8.06 4.92 -12.49
C GLN A 259 -7.39 6.26 -12.83
N LEU A 260 -6.27 6.58 -12.20
CA LEU A 260 -5.57 7.85 -12.42
C LEU A 260 -4.97 7.94 -13.83
N LEU A 261 -4.43 6.85 -14.37
CA LEU A 261 -3.96 6.81 -15.76
C LEU A 261 -5.10 7.10 -16.76
N LEU A 262 -6.27 6.48 -16.55
CA LEU A 262 -7.45 6.73 -17.36
C LEU A 262 -7.90 8.20 -17.28
N LEU A 263 -8.02 8.76 -16.08
CA LEU A 263 -8.35 10.18 -15.89
C LEU A 263 -7.32 11.15 -16.50
N SER A 264 -6.09 10.66 -16.69
CA SER A 264 -4.99 11.39 -17.31
C SER A 264 -4.85 11.16 -18.82
N GLY A 265 -5.81 10.44 -19.45
CA GLY A 265 -5.84 10.21 -20.90
C GLY A 265 -4.96 9.06 -21.38
N ILE A 266 -4.54 8.15 -20.49
CA ILE A 266 -3.73 6.97 -20.80
C ILE A 266 -4.55 5.70 -20.48
N ALA A 267 -5.31 5.21 -21.45
CA ALA A 267 -6.16 4.02 -21.35
C ALA A 267 -6.62 3.58 -22.76
N PRO A 268 -7.46 2.54 -22.92
CA PRO A 268 -8.02 2.19 -24.23
C PRO A 268 -8.74 3.38 -24.86
N SER A 269 -8.33 3.76 -26.07
CA SER A 269 -8.78 5.00 -26.70
C SER A 269 -10.30 5.06 -26.91
N GLN A 270 -10.97 3.91 -27.11
CA GLN A 270 -12.43 3.84 -27.19
C GLN A 270 -13.10 4.25 -25.86
N GLN A 271 -12.66 3.68 -24.75
CA GLN A 271 -13.19 3.99 -23.42
C GLN A 271 -13.00 5.47 -23.06
N LEU A 272 -11.84 6.04 -23.40
CA LEU A 272 -11.57 7.45 -23.20
C LEU A 272 -12.54 8.35 -24.00
N ARG A 273 -12.80 8.00 -25.27
CA ARG A 273 -13.76 8.74 -26.12
C ARG A 273 -15.19 8.65 -25.58
N GLU A 274 -15.62 7.48 -25.11
CA GLU A 274 -16.95 7.28 -24.49
C GLU A 274 -17.15 8.16 -23.24
N LEU A 275 -16.06 8.43 -22.51
CA LEU A 275 -16.06 9.27 -21.31
C LEU A 275 -15.73 10.75 -21.58
N ASN A 276 -15.60 11.16 -22.85
CA ASN A 276 -15.16 12.50 -23.25
C ASN A 276 -13.80 12.93 -22.67
N ILE A 277 -12.88 11.97 -22.48
CA ILE A 277 -11.51 12.23 -22.04
C ILE A 277 -10.60 12.28 -23.27
N THR A 278 -9.79 13.33 -23.38
CA THR A 278 -8.78 13.46 -24.44
C THR A 278 -7.80 12.28 -24.40
N VAL A 279 -7.68 11.57 -25.52
CA VAL A 279 -6.72 10.47 -25.67
C VAL A 279 -5.32 11.04 -25.79
N LEU A 280 -4.50 10.83 -24.76
CA LEU A 280 -3.08 11.19 -24.78
C LEU A 280 -2.23 10.02 -25.29
N LEU A 281 -2.52 8.81 -24.81
CA LEU A 281 -1.85 7.59 -25.23
C LEU A 281 -2.85 6.43 -25.21
N ASP A 282 -3.03 5.76 -26.36
CA ASP A 282 -3.83 4.56 -26.44
C ASP A 282 -3.08 3.39 -25.79
N SER A 283 -3.60 2.89 -24.68
CA SER A 283 -3.02 1.78 -23.93
C SER A 283 -4.10 0.75 -23.59
N PRO A 284 -4.30 -0.26 -24.45
CA PRO A 284 -5.38 -1.25 -24.29
C PRO A 284 -5.34 -2.08 -23.01
N SER A 285 -4.17 -2.19 -22.36
CA SER A 285 -3.96 -3.01 -21.17
C SER A 285 -4.33 -2.31 -19.85
N ILE A 286 -4.49 -0.97 -19.84
CA ILE A 286 -4.81 -0.24 -18.61
C ILE A 286 -6.20 -0.61 -18.12
N GLY A 287 -6.30 -0.96 -16.83
CA GLY A 287 -7.55 -1.41 -16.21
C GLY A 287 -7.95 -2.83 -16.58
N LYS A 288 -7.10 -3.61 -17.26
CA LYS A 288 -7.30 -5.03 -17.57
C LYS A 288 -6.41 -5.92 -16.71
N GLY A 289 -6.73 -7.22 -16.65
CA GLY A 289 -5.95 -8.20 -15.89
C GLY A 289 -6.00 -8.01 -14.38
N ILE A 290 -7.10 -7.44 -13.87
CA ILE A 290 -7.33 -7.41 -12.42
C ILE A 290 -7.65 -8.83 -11.95
N GLU A 291 -6.96 -9.27 -10.92
CA GLU A 291 -7.12 -10.59 -10.31
C GLU A 291 -7.36 -10.40 -8.81
N ASP A 292 -8.39 -11.06 -8.29
CA ASP A 292 -8.68 -11.16 -6.87
C ASP A 292 -8.83 -12.65 -6.51
N PRO A 293 -7.87 -13.26 -5.78
CA PRO A 293 -7.96 -14.66 -5.41
C PRO A 293 -9.21 -14.94 -4.55
N PRO A 294 -10.05 -15.93 -4.90
CA PRO A 294 -11.28 -16.18 -4.18
C PRO A 294 -11.00 -16.66 -2.75
N LEU A 295 -11.73 -16.11 -1.78
CA LEU A 295 -11.72 -16.56 -0.39
C LEU A 295 -12.98 -17.38 -0.12
N SER A 296 -12.81 -18.64 0.27
CA SER A 296 -13.88 -19.49 0.81
C SER A 296 -13.67 -19.71 2.30
N LEU A 297 -14.67 -19.39 3.12
CA LEU A 297 -14.60 -19.49 4.57
C LEU A 297 -15.55 -20.58 5.08
N VAL A 298 -15.02 -21.47 5.93
CA VAL A 298 -15.84 -22.38 6.74
C VAL A 298 -15.87 -21.83 8.17
N ILE A 299 -17.05 -21.40 8.61
CA ILE A 299 -17.25 -20.92 9.98
C ILE A 299 -17.74 -22.09 10.82
N VAL A 300 -16.97 -22.42 11.87
CA VAL A 300 -17.32 -23.45 12.85
C VAL A 300 -17.56 -22.79 14.19
N GLU A 301 -18.75 -22.96 14.75
CA GLU A 301 -19.07 -22.48 16.08
C GLU A 301 -18.45 -23.39 17.13
N SER A 302 -17.61 -22.83 18.00
CA SER A 302 -17.06 -23.59 19.12
C SER A 302 -18.12 -23.73 20.23
N PRO A 303 -18.33 -24.92 20.81
CA PRO A 303 -19.25 -25.12 21.93
C PRO A 303 -18.77 -24.46 23.23
N LYS A 304 -17.53 -23.96 23.26
CA LYS A 304 -16.95 -23.20 24.37
C LYS A 304 -16.29 -21.92 23.85
N PRO A 305 -16.30 -20.82 24.61
CA PRO A 305 -15.54 -19.63 24.24
C PRO A 305 -14.07 -19.96 24.00
N LEU A 306 -13.56 -19.59 22.83
CA LEU A 306 -12.14 -19.67 22.54
C LEU A 306 -11.47 -18.36 22.95
N PRO A 307 -10.25 -18.39 23.50
CA PRO A 307 -9.50 -17.18 23.76
C PRO A 307 -9.27 -16.44 22.44
N PHE A 308 -9.65 -15.17 22.40
CA PHE A 308 -9.56 -14.33 21.21
C PHE A 308 -8.09 -14.03 20.90
N GLY A 309 -7.64 -14.39 19.70
CA GLY A 309 -6.26 -14.16 19.24
C GLY A 309 -6.20 -14.24 17.73
N ILE A 310 -6.48 -13.12 17.05
CA ILE A 310 -6.53 -13.07 15.59
C ILE A 310 -5.11 -13.15 14.99
N THR A 311 -4.07 -12.80 15.76
CA THR A 311 -2.77 -12.43 15.19
C THR A 311 -1.52 -12.85 15.98
N GLN A 312 -1.62 -13.73 16.97
CA GLN A 312 -0.47 -14.40 17.59
C GLN A 312 -0.80 -15.83 17.92
#